data_AF-A0A6G0HXA7-F1
#
_entry.id   AF-A0A6G0HXA7-F1
#
_cell.length_a   1.000
_cell.length_b   1.000
_cell.length_c   1.000
_cell.angle_alpha   90.00
_cell.angle_beta   90.00
_cell.angle_gamma   90.00
#
_symmetry.space_group_name_H-M   'P 1'
#
loop_
_entity.id
_entity.type
_entity.pdbx_description
1 polymer ?
#
loop_
_entity_poly.entity_id
_entity_poly.type
_entity_poly.pdbx_seq_one_letter_code
_entity_poly.pdbx_strand_id
1 'polypeptide(L)'
;MGNAAGSMEMSQGKEAAPGSSGSQKRTKELKLPMPPDEELEQRFNAVLNTMNLPPDKVKILSQYDNEKKWDLICDQERFQVKNPPSAYLEKLKSYLDHGGVSRKFKRRVQESTQILRELEISLRTNYIGWAQEFLNEENQGLDVLVDYLSFAHSAVTYDADTLDNGTLPTDKNKTMDRSAEDLSRSASNSPSHSALKASKTFTVRKALRSSRVVSQTDDVHLCIMCLRAIMNYQTGFNLVMKHPCCVNKITLSLNNRNPRTKALVLELLAAVCLVRGGHDIILSAFDNFKEVCGEKSRFEKLMEYFCKEDSNIDFMVACMQFINIVVHSVENMNFRVYLQYEFTRHGLDDYLERLKFTESDRLLVQIQAYLDNVFDVGALLEDAETKNALLEHMEELQEHNTQLNSRLQETEREAMEKVSDLEKKLIQTTKEVELLKESLRESSSQVSFLQQRERERELERETERERERDKDRSTEALRELEAKVQVLVEQGLVRMERSASGHLDIQVVPVIQHVTQKAEDETDSGKDHEAAAPSSELSVTAPPPPPPPPPPPPPPPPPMLAPGGGTTQAPTDGSSEVKLQ
;
A
#
# COMPACT_ATOMS: atom_id res chain seq x y z
N MET A 1 19.50 1.20 23.26
CA MET A 1 20.63 1.65 24.11
C MET A 1 20.80 0.67 25.24
N GLY A 2 22.01 0.16 25.39
CA GLY A 2 22.32 -1.07 26.10
C GLY A 2 22.24 -0.97 27.62
N ASN A 3 21.77 -2.05 28.23
CA ASN A 3 22.15 -2.44 29.58
C ASN A 3 22.85 -3.80 29.49
N ALA A 4 24.05 -3.83 30.06
CA ALA A 4 24.90 -5.00 30.19
C ALA A 4 24.17 -6.09 30.97
N ALA A 5 23.78 -7.16 30.26
CA ALA A 5 23.57 -8.45 30.88
C ALA A 5 24.96 -9.06 31.14
N GLY A 6 25.29 -9.31 32.40
CA GLY A 6 26.45 -10.11 32.76
C GLY A 6 26.25 -11.53 32.22
N SER A 7 27.04 -11.88 31.20
CA SER A 7 27.12 -13.23 30.66
C SER A 7 27.73 -14.15 31.72
N MET A 8 26.95 -15.10 32.21
CA MET A 8 27.41 -16.15 33.12
C MET A 8 27.78 -17.35 32.26
N GLU A 9 29.03 -17.39 31.77
CA GLU A 9 29.54 -18.50 30.98
C GLU A 9 29.79 -19.75 31.84
N MET A 10 29.27 -20.86 31.33
CA MET A 10 29.36 -22.21 31.82
C MET A 10 30.67 -22.81 31.31
N SER A 11 31.62 -23.13 32.20
CA SER A 11 32.86 -23.83 31.84
C SER A 11 32.91 -25.20 32.53
N GLN A 12 32.78 -26.26 31.74
CA GLN A 12 33.10 -27.63 32.13
C GLN A 12 34.60 -27.91 31.92
N GLY A 13 35.22 -28.50 32.94
CA GLY A 13 36.17 -29.61 32.81
C GLY A 13 37.63 -29.31 32.40
N LYS A 14 38.53 -29.26 33.39
CA LYS A 14 39.83 -29.94 33.27
C LYS A 14 40.41 -30.29 34.65
N GLU A 15 40.81 -31.56 34.76
CA GLU A 15 41.35 -32.22 35.96
C GLU A 15 42.71 -31.64 36.41
N ALA A 16 42.87 -31.50 37.73
CA ALA A 16 44.15 -31.63 38.43
C ALA A 16 43.92 -32.04 39.90
N ALA A 17 44.82 -32.88 40.42
CA ALA A 17 44.72 -33.73 41.61
C ALA A 17 44.89 -33.01 42.98
N PRO A 18 44.68 -33.70 44.13
CA PRO A 18 44.16 -33.11 45.37
C PRO A 18 45.23 -32.67 46.38
N GLY A 19 44.90 -31.66 47.19
CA GLY A 19 45.78 -31.22 48.28
C GLY A 19 45.11 -30.33 49.32
N SER A 20 44.82 -30.93 50.47
CA SER A 20 44.74 -30.34 51.82
C SER A 20 43.56 -29.44 52.20
N SER A 21 42.77 -30.03 53.09
CA SER A 21 41.75 -29.46 53.96
C SER A 21 42.17 -28.17 54.69
N GLY A 22 41.40 -27.11 54.49
CA GLY A 22 41.38 -25.91 55.32
C GLY A 22 39.94 -25.39 55.41
N SER A 23 39.16 -25.97 56.32
CA SER A 23 37.77 -25.59 56.58
C SER A 23 37.68 -24.18 57.19
N GLN A 24 37.66 -23.15 56.35
CA GLN A 24 37.13 -21.85 56.75
C GLN A 24 35.61 -21.90 56.66
N LYS A 25 34.98 -22.13 57.82
CA LYS A 25 33.56 -21.90 58.05
C LYS A 25 33.17 -20.52 57.49
N ARG A 26 32.40 -20.49 56.39
CA ARG A 26 31.47 -19.39 56.13
C ARG A 26 30.58 -19.28 57.36
N THR A 27 30.74 -18.22 58.14
CA THR A 27 29.76 -17.79 59.12
C THR A 27 28.41 -17.73 58.41
N LYS A 28 27.47 -18.60 58.81
CA LYS A 28 26.06 -18.48 58.44
C LYS A 28 25.61 -17.12 58.96
N GLU A 29 25.57 -16.12 58.10
CA GLU A 29 24.84 -14.89 58.39
C GLU A 29 23.40 -15.27 58.71
N LEU A 30 22.88 -14.68 59.78
CA LEU A 30 21.51 -14.85 60.24
C LEU A 30 20.57 -14.38 59.11
N LYS A 31 20.11 -15.29 58.25
CA LYS A 31 18.98 -15.00 57.35
C LYS A 31 17.81 -14.67 58.26
N LEU A 32 17.38 -13.41 58.25
CA LEU A 32 16.11 -13.01 58.86
C LEU A 32 15.03 -13.97 58.33
N PRO A 33 14.16 -14.50 59.19
CA PRO A 33 13.12 -15.42 58.75
C PRO A 33 12.24 -14.72 57.71
N MET A 34 11.96 -15.40 56.60
CA MET A 34 11.09 -14.88 55.55
C MET A 34 9.70 -14.61 56.15
N PRO A 35 9.13 -13.41 55.96
CA PRO A 35 7.82 -13.06 56.48
C PRO A 35 6.71 -13.83 55.74
N PRO A 36 5.46 -13.81 56.26
CA PRO A 36 4.31 -14.38 55.56
C PRO A 36 4.14 -13.81 54.16
N ASP A 37 3.58 -14.61 53.24
CA ASP A 37 3.48 -14.29 51.81
C ASP A 37 2.87 -12.91 51.52
N GLU A 38 1.84 -12.50 52.26
CA GLU A 38 1.20 -11.18 52.10
C GLU A 38 2.14 -10.02 52.47
N GLU A 39 2.87 -10.15 53.59
CA GLU A 39 3.84 -9.13 54.01
C GLU A 39 5.05 -9.09 53.08
N LEU A 40 5.51 -10.26 52.62
CA LEU A 40 6.59 -10.38 51.64
C LEU A 40 6.24 -9.62 50.36
N GLU A 41 5.03 -9.83 49.83
CA GLU A 41 4.57 -9.20 48.59
C GLU A 41 4.43 -7.68 48.76
N GLN A 42 3.93 -7.21 49.90
CA GLN A 42 3.83 -5.78 50.20
C GLN A 42 5.22 -5.12 50.26
N ARG A 43 6.18 -5.74 50.97
CA ARG A 43 7.56 -5.23 51.06
C ARG A 43 8.27 -5.27 49.70
N PHE A 44 8.07 -6.33 48.93
CA PHE A 44 8.63 -6.47 47.59
C PHE A 44 8.12 -5.36 46.66
N ASN A 45 6.81 -5.10 46.65
CA ASN A 45 6.22 -4.03 45.87
C ASN A 45 6.73 -2.64 46.30
N ALA A 46 6.92 -2.41 47.60
CA ALA A 46 7.54 -1.18 48.09
C ALA A 46 8.97 -0.99 47.53
N VAL A 47 9.79 -2.05 47.54
CA VAL A 47 11.14 -2.03 46.95
C VAL A 47 11.09 -1.73 45.45
N LEU A 48 10.23 -2.42 44.68
CA LEU A 48 10.12 -2.20 43.24
C LEU A 48 9.71 -0.76 42.90
N ASN A 49 8.80 -0.16 43.68
CA ASN A 49 8.38 1.23 43.49
C ASN A 49 9.53 2.22 43.70
N THR A 50 10.54 1.89 44.51
CA THR A 50 11.71 2.74 44.72
C THR A 50 12.78 2.62 43.62
N MET A 51 12.67 1.65 42.71
CA MET A 51 13.71 1.35 41.70
C MET A 51 13.47 2.02 40.33
N ASN A 52 12.37 2.77 40.14
CA ASN A 52 12.03 3.46 38.88
C ASN A 52 12.09 2.53 37.64
N LEU A 53 11.49 1.34 37.76
CA LEU A 53 11.52 0.32 36.72
C LEU A 53 10.38 0.52 35.69
N PRO A 54 10.62 0.23 34.39
CA PRO A 54 9.54 0.18 33.41
C PRO A 54 8.48 -0.87 33.77
N PRO A 55 7.20 -0.67 33.39
CA PRO A 55 6.10 -1.59 33.73
C PRO A 55 6.36 -3.05 33.32
N ASP A 56 7.01 -3.28 32.18
CA ASP A 56 7.30 -4.64 31.70
C ASP A 56 8.34 -5.35 32.56
N LYS A 57 9.31 -4.62 33.12
CA LYS A 57 10.31 -5.18 34.04
C LYS A 57 9.71 -5.45 35.42
N VAL A 58 8.81 -4.59 35.89
CA VAL A 58 8.03 -4.83 37.12
C VAL A 58 7.23 -6.11 37.00
N LYS A 59 6.54 -6.33 35.87
CA LYS A 59 5.77 -7.56 35.61
C LYS A 59 6.66 -8.81 35.66
N ILE A 60 7.84 -8.78 35.03
CA ILE A 60 8.77 -9.91 35.03
C ILE A 60 9.27 -10.22 36.46
N LEU A 61 9.65 -9.19 37.22
CA LEU A 61 10.12 -9.37 38.61
C LEU A 61 9.01 -9.82 39.56
N SER A 62 7.76 -9.43 39.30
CA SER A 62 6.60 -9.85 40.10
C SER A 62 6.33 -11.36 40.03
N GLN A 63 6.79 -12.02 38.97
CA GLN A 63 6.67 -13.47 38.76
C GLN A 63 7.76 -14.29 39.47
N TYR A 64 8.68 -13.65 40.20
CA TYR A 64 9.71 -14.36 40.94
C TYR A 64 9.12 -15.21 42.07
N ASP A 65 9.79 -16.31 42.37
CA ASP A 65 9.52 -17.13 43.55
C ASP A 65 9.86 -16.38 44.85
N ASN A 66 9.19 -16.78 45.94
CA ASN A 66 9.26 -16.09 47.22
C ASN A 66 10.69 -15.98 47.77
N GLU A 67 11.54 -16.99 47.54
CA GLU A 67 12.95 -16.97 47.95
C GLU A 67 13.73 -15.84 47.27
N LYS A 68 13.58 -15.67 45.95
CA LYS A 68 14.23 -14.59 45.21
C LYS A 68 13.68 -13.21 45.58
N LYS A 69 12.37 -13.11 45.82
CA LYS A 69 11.75 -11.85 46.31
C LYS A 69 12.33 -11.44 47.65
N TRP A 70 12.49 -12.40 48.57
CA TRP A 70 13.05 -12.16 49.89
C TRP A 70 14.54 -11.80 49.85
N ASP A 71 15.33 -12.50 49.05
CA ASP A 71 16.75 -12.17 48.86
C ASP A 71 16.91 -10.73 48.30
N LEU A 72 16.07 -10.29 47.35
CA LEU A 72 16.09 -8.91 46.83
C LEU A 72 15.77 -7.86 47.90
N ILE A 73 14.76 -8.12 48.75
CA ILE A 73 14.41 -7.22 49.86
C ILE A 73 15.58 -7.11 50.84
N CYS A 74 16.19 -8.24 51.20
CA CYS A 74 17.34 -8.27 52.10
C CYS A 74 18.53 -7.48 51.53
N ASP A 75 18.80 -7.62 50.24
CA ASP A 75 19.88 -6.89 49.56
C ASP A 75 19.59 -5.38 49.54
N GLN A 76 18.34 -4.99 49.32
CA GLN A 76 17.93 -3.59 49.34
C GLN A 76 18.03 -2.97 50.74
N GLU A 77 17.62 -3.69 51.79
CA GLU A 77 17.72 -3.20 53.18
C GLU A 77 19.17 -3.07 53.65
N ARG A 78 20.08 -3.89 53.11
CA ARG A 78 21.52 -3.80 53.37
C ARG A 78 22.18 -2.65 52.62
N PHE A 79 21.57 -2.17 51.53
CA PHE A 79 22.12 -1.09 50.75
C PHE A 79 22.03 0.24 51.50
N GLN A 80 23.17 0.91 51.68
CA GLN A 80 23.25 2.23 52.28
C GLN A 80 23.80 3.24 51.28
N VAL A 81 23.10 4.36 51.15
CA VAL A 81 23.57 5.47 50.32
C VAL A 81 24.80 6.11 50.96
N LYS A 82 25.83 6.37 50.13
CA LYS A 82 27.11 6.92 50.58
C LYS A 82 27.01 8.33 51.16
N ASN A 83 26.29 9.23 50.48
CA ASN A 83 26.13 10.63 50.89
C ASN A 83 24.72 11.15 50.53
N PRO A 84 24.12 12.06 51.32
CA PRO A 84 22.88 12.74 50.96
C PRO A 84 23.10 13.73 49.80
N PRO A 85 22.04 14.13 49.07
CA PRO A 85 22.11 15.13 47.99
C PRO A 85 22.79 16.44 48.39
N SER A 86 22.47 16.97 49.57
CA SER A 86 22.99 18.23 50.10
C SER A 86 24.52 18.29 50.13
N ALA A 87 25.19 17.17 50.46
CA ALA A 87 26.65 17.09 50.53
C ALA A 87 27.34 17.28 49.17
N TYR A 88 26.70 16.89 48.07
CA TYR A 88 27.19 17.16 46.72
C TYR A 88 26.93 18.61 46.32
N LEU A 89 25.75 19.12 46.65
CA LEU A 89 25.32 20.47 46.31
C LEU A 89 26.15 21.55 46.99
N GLU A 90 26.48 21.39 48.28
CA GLU A 90 27.37 22.30 49.01
C GLU A 90 28.74 22.42 48.33
N LYS A 91 29.31 21.29 47.87
CA LYS A 91 30.59 21.27 47.17
C LYS A 91 30.48 21.97 45.80
N LEU A 92 29.45 21.69 45.03
CA LEU A 92 29.22 22.34 43.73
C LEU A 92 29.02 23.85 43.87
N LYS A 93 28.20 24.30 44.83
CA LYS A 93 28.02 25.72 45.17
C LYS A 93 29.35 26.35 45.57
N SER A 94 30.16 25.66 46.38
CA SER A 94 31.48 26.18 46.78
C SER A 94 32.41 26.43 45.59
N TYR A 95 32.31 25.63 44.52
CA TYR A 95 33.12 25.83 43.31
C TYR A 95 32.67 27.03 42.48
N LEU A 96 31.38 27.38 42.53
CA LEU A 96 30.83 28.59 41.92
C LEU A 96 31.29 29.86 42.67
N ASP A 97 31.25 29.83 44.01
CA ASP A 97 31.55 31.01 44.84
C ASP A 97 33.05 31.35 44.88
N HIS A 98 33.92 30.35 44.81
CA HIS A 98 35.37 30.53 44.98
C HIS A 98 36.09 30.72 43.63
N GLY A 99 35.66 31.72 42.85
CA GLY A 99 36.18 32.16 41.54
C GLY A 99 37.63 32.71 41.53
N GLY A 100 38.54 32.01 42.20
CA GLY A 100 39.95 32.35 42.37
C GLY A 100 40.88 31.46 41.55
N VAL A 101 41.51 32.00 40.49
CA VAL A 101 42.66 31.36 39.81
C VAL A 101 43.87 31.38 40.76
N SER A 102 44.18 30.23 41.35
CA SER A 102 45.39 29.99 42.16
C SER A 102 45.88 28.57 41.88
N ARG A 103 47.09 28.19 42.32
CA ARG A 103 47.60 26.80 42.21
C ARG A 103 46.66 25.77 42.84
N LYS A 104 45.83 26.20 43.82
CA LYS A 104 44.75 25.43 44.44
C LYS A 104 43.52 25.23 43.54
N PHE A 105 43.33 26.04 42.50
CA PHE A 105 42.19 25.97 41.57
C PHE A 105 42.22 24.70 40.72
N LYS A 106 43.37 24.31 40.17
CA LYS A 106 43.49 23.07 39.36
C LYS A 106 43.15 21.81 40.18
N ARG A 107 43.52 21.76 41.47
CA ARG A 107 43.11 20.68 42.38
C ARG A 107 41.61 20.68 42.62
N ARG A 108 41.02 21.85 42.88
CA ARG A 108 39.56 21.99 43.02
C ARG A 108 38.78 21.58 41.78
N VAL A 109 39.30 21.85 40.59
CA VAL A 109 38.68 21.38 39.33
C VAL A 109 38.77 19.85 39.20
N GLN A 110 39.88 19.24 39.59
CA GLN A 110 39.97 17.78 39.59
C GLN A 110 39.03 17.15 40.63
N GLU A 111 38.88 17.79 41.79
CA GLU A 111 37.90 17.43 42.81
C GLU A 111 36.46 17.65 42.31
N SER A 112 36.17 18.70 41.55
CA SER A 112 34.84 18.94 40.96
C SER A 112 34.46 17.85 39.96
N THR A 113 35.39 17.44 39.10
CA THR A 113 35.17 16.30 38.18
C THR A 113 34.83 15.02 38.93
N GLN A 114 35.52 14.73 40.03
CA GLN A 114 35.23 13.55 40.84
C GLN A 114 33.87 13.65 41.54
N ILE A 115 33.53 14.83 42.09
CA ILE A 115 32.23 15.06 42.72
C ILE A 115 31.08 14.91 41.71
N LEU A 116 31.22 15.45 40.50
CA LEU A 116 30.23 15.28 39.44
C LEU A 116 30.09 13.82 38.99
N ARG A 117 31.19 13.07 38.95
CA ARG A 117 31.16 11.62 38.65
C ARG A 117 30.42 10.83 39.72
N GLU A 118 30.68 11.11 41.00
CA GLU A 118 29.97 10.47 42.10
C GLU A 118 28.49 10.89 42.17
N LEU A 119 28.19 12.14 41.83
CA LEU A 119 26.83 12.65 41.72
C LEU A 119 26.06 11.96 40.58
N GLU A 120 26.67 11.82 39.40
CA GLU A 120 26.08 11.09 38.27
C GLU A 120 25.70 9.67 38.65
N ILE A 121 26.63 8.95 39.30
CA ILE A 121 26.39 7.59 39.78
C ILE A 121 25.24 7.60 40.77
N SER A 122 25.26 8.50 41.76
CA SER A 122 24.22 8.59 42.79
C SER A 122 22.84 8.86 42.19
N LEU A 123 22.72 9.77 41.21
CA LEU A 123 21.46 10.06 40.50
C LEU A 123 20.94 8.86 39.69
N ARG A 124 21.84 8.06 39.12
CA ARG A 124 21.47 6.93 38.25
C ARG A 124 21.19 5.63 38.99
N THR A 125 21.90 5.36 40.10
CA THR A 125 21.90 4.03 40.74
C THR A 125 21.29 3.98 42.13
N ASN A 126 21.07 5.11 42.81
CA ASN A 126 20.37 5.09 44.09
C ASN A 126 18.86 4.91 43.89
N TYR A 127 18.16 4.66 44.98
CA TYR A 127 16.70 4.63 44.99
C TYR A 127 16.12 5.98 44.53
N ILE A 128 14.94 5.95 43.89
CA ILE A 128 14.33 7.12 43.24
C ILE A 128 14.06 8.28 44.20
N GLY A 129 13.79 7.98 45.47
CA GLY A 129 13.62 8.98 46.52
C GLY A 129 14.86 9.86 46.73
N TRP A 130 16.06 9.36 46.45
CA TRP A 130 17.28 10.16 46.49
C TRP A 130 17.28 11.25 45.40
N ALA A 131 16.82 10.91 44.19
CA ALA A 131 16.66 11.88 43.11
C ALA A 131 15.52 12.86 43.39
N GLN A 132 14.43 12.41 44.02
CA GLN A 132 13.34 13.29 44.47
C GLN A 132 13.84 14.29 45.51
N GLU A 133 14.63 13.85 46.49
CA GLU A 133 15.26 14.71 47.49
C GLU A 133 16.22 15.71 46.84
N PHE A 134 17.04 15.28 45.86
CA PHE A 134 17.92 16.18 45.12
C PHE A 134 17.16 17.29 44.38
N LEU A 135 15.98 16.98 43.82
CA LEU A 135 15.16 17.88 43.00
C LEU A 135 14.13 18.69 43.80
N ASN A 136 14.02 18.47 45.12
CA ASN A 136 13.00 19.12 45.93
C ASN A 136 13.27 20.62 46.13
N GLU A 137 12.30 21.31 46.75
CA GLU A 137 12.39 22.75 46.97
C GLU A 137 13.49 23.18 47.94
N GLU A 138 13.94 22.29 48.82
CA GLU A 138 14.99 22.56 49.81
C GLU A 138 16.39 22.52 49.18
N ASN A 139 16.64 21.50 48.36
CA ASN A 139 17.94 21.27 47.75
C ASN A 139 18.13 22.08 46.46
N GLN A 140 17.07 22.27 45.65
CA GLN A 140 17.11 22.94 44.35
C GLN A 140 18.24 22.41 43.46
N GLY A 141 18.46 21.09 43.46
CA GLY A 141 19.64 20.49 42.85
C GLY A 141 19.73 20.70 41.34
N LEU A 142 18.59 20.82 40.66
CA LEU A 142 18.54 21.15 39.23
C LEU A 142 19.14 22.53 38.95
N ASP A 143 18.73 23.56 39.70
CA ASP A 143 19.21 24.94 39.52
C ASP A 143 20.73 25.01 39.71
N VAL A 144 21.24 24.39 40.77
CA VAL A 144 22.68 24.34 41.08
C VAL A 144 23.47 23.68 39.95
N LEU A 145 22.95 22.58 39.40
CA LEU A 145 23.58 21.87 38.30
C LEU A 145 23.57 22.71 37.01
N VAL A 146 22.47 23.39 36.72
CA VAL A 146 22.33 24.29 35.56
C VAL A 146 23.23 25.53 35.69
N ASP A 147 23.37 26.07 36.88
CA ASP A 147 24.28 27.18 37.18
C ASP A 147 25.75 26.77 37.01
N TYR A 148 26.11 25.57 37.49
CA TYR A 148 27.44 25.01 37.28
C TYR A 148 27.75 24.79 35.79
N LEU A 149 26.81 24.23 35.04
CA LEU A 149 26.93 24.05 33.59
C LEU A 149 27.06 25.40 32.86
N SER A 150 26.30 26.42 33.30
CA SER A 150 26.38 27.78 32.76
C SER A 150 27.76 28.42 33.01
N PHE A 151 28.31 28.23 34.21
CA PHE A 151 29.67 28.66 34.53
C PHE A 151 30.70 27.95 33.64
N ALA A 152 30.56 26.64 33.40
CA ALA A 152 31.44 25.89 32.52
C ALA A 152 31.37 26.35 31.05
N HIS A 153 30.20 26.82 30.57
CA HIS A 153 30.03 27.33 29.21
C HIS A 153 30.51 28.78 29.00
N SER A 154 30.64 29.57 30.07
CA SER A 154 30.96 31.00 29.98
C SER A 154 32.25 31.31 29.20
N ALA A 155 33.20 30.36 29.16
CA ALA A 155 34.43 30.43 28.38
C ALA A 155 34.28 30.07 26.90
N VAL A 156 33.40 29.10 26.60
CA VAL A 156 33.26 28.51 25.27
C VAL A 156 32.51 29.45 24.34
N THR A 157 31.53 30.20 24.86
CA THR A 157 30.76 31.18 24.09
C THR A 157 31.59 32.40 23.69
N TYR A 158 32.51 32.86 24.55
CA TYR A 158 33.33 34.05 24.31
C TYR A 158 34.50 33.82 23.32
N ASP A 159 34.97 32.57 23.18
CA ASP A 159 36.03 32.23 22.22
C ASP A 159 35.53 32.28 20.77
N ALA A 160 34.23 32.11 20.52
CA ALA A 160 33.62 32.32 19.20
C ALA A 160 33.70 33.79 18.75
N ASP A 161 33.41 34.73 19.65
CA ASP A 161 33.46 36.18 19.36
C ASP A 161 34.88 36.71 19.10
N THR A 162 35.90 36.04 19.65
CA THR A 162 37.29 36.54 19.55
C THR A 162 37.94 36.19 18.21
N LEU A 163 37.41 35.19 17.50
CA LEU A 163 37.97 34.76 16.21
C LEU A 163 37.46 35.61 15.03
N ASP A 164 36.31 36.27 15.16
CA ASP A 164 35.68 37.05 14.09
C ASP A 164 36.20 38.50 14.00
N ASN A 165 36.87 39.00 15.03
CA ASN A 165 37.35 40.40 15.07
C ASN A 165 38.86 40.57 14.81
N GLY A 166 39.46 39.65 14.05
CA GLY A 166 40.89 39.62 13.75
C GLY A 166 41.29 40.20 12.40
N THR A 167 41.08 41.50 12.17
CA THR A 167 41.83 42.21 11.12
C THR A 167 43.27 42.43 11.61
N LEU A 168 44.22 41.69 11.03
CA LEU A 168 45.65 41.98 11.16
C LEU A 168 45.97 43.33 10.51
N PRO A 169 46.63 44.28 11.19
CA PRO A 169 47.51 45.22 10.54
C PRO A 169 48.92 44.66 10.58
N THR A 170 49.39 44.27 9.39
CA THR A 170 50.81 44.13 9.07
C THR A 170 51.50 45.46 9.35
N ASP A 171 52.51 45.50 10.22
CA ASP A 171 53.78 46.16 9.89
C ASP A 171 54.91 45.89 10.90
N LYS A 172 56.10 45.84 10.32
CA LYS A 172 57.37 45.33 10.85
C LYS A 172 58.08 46.31 11.79
N ASN A 173 58.90 45.74 12.68
CA ASN A 173 60.13 46.29 13.28
C ASN A 173 60.01 47.53 14.21
N LYS A 174 60.21 47.34 15.52
CA LYS A 174 61.39 47.90 16.22
C LYS A 174 61.61 47.34 17.63
N THR A 175 62.89 47.14 17.90
CA THR A 175 63.61 46.63 19.06
C THR A 175 63.40 47.47 20.33
N MET A 176 63.71 46.86 21.47
CA MET A 176 63.94 47.46 22.80
C MET A 176 64.43 48.91 22.75
N ASP A 177 63.79 49.80 23.52
CA ASP A 177 64.58 50.63 24.43
C ASP A 177 63.79 51.06 25.67
N ARG A 178 64.49 51.02 26.81
CA ARG A 178 64.09 51.62 28.07
C ARG A 178 64.40 53.12 27.97
N SER A 179 63.49 54.00 28.35
CA SER A 179 63.90 55.21 29.08
C SER A 179 62.77 55.82 29.87
N ALA A 180 63.21 56.42 30.97
CA ALA A 180 62.46 57.14 31.98
C ALA A 180 62.10 58.56 31.54
N GLU A 181 61.29 59.19 32.39
CA GLU A 181 60.99 60.63 32.48
C GLU A 181 59.96 61.16 31.48
N ASP A 182 58.75 61.44 31.97
CA ASP A 182 58.45 62.84 32.29
C ASP A 182 57.38 62.95 33.38
N LEU A 183 57.71 63.75 34.40
CA LEU A 183 56.87 64.13 35.53
C LEU A 183 56.34 65.53 35.24
N SER A 184 55.06 65.67 34.93
CA SER A 184 54.38 66.95 35.13
C SER A 184 52.99 66.73 35.73
N ARG A 185 52.92 67.13 36.99
CA ARG A 185 51.75 67.25 37.86
C ARG A 185 50.48 67.69 37.14
N SER A 186 49.38 67.01 37.44
CA SER A 186 48.15 67.65 37.89
C SER A 186 47.39 66.71 38.81
N ALA A 187 47.38 67.07 40.10
CA ALA A 187 46.57 66.45 41.12
C ALA A 187 45.11 66.89 40.92
N SER A 188 44.23 65.93 40.63
CA SER A 188 42.79 66.08 40.85
C SER A 188 42.29 64.83 41.56
N ASN A 189 42.16 64.94 42.88
CA ASN A 189 41.47 63.96 43.70
C ASN A 189 39.97 64.08 43.45
N SER A 190 39.40 63.09 42.76
CA SER A 190 37.96 62.81 42.77
C SER A 190 37.77 61.30 42.96
N PRO A 191 37.06 60.84 44.02
CA PRO A 191 36.89 59.42 44.25
C PRO A 191 35.76 58.83 43.38
N SER A 192 35.99 57.58 42.96
CA SER A 192 34.98 56.52 42.73
C SER A 192 33.92 56.71 41.64
N HIS A 193 34.22 56.23 40.43
CA HIS A 193 33.27 55.47 39.57
C HIS A 193 33.98 54.53 38.57
N SER A 194 35.29 54.71 38.32
CA SER A 194 36.09 53.84 37.44
C SER A 194 36.56 52.54 38.11
N ALA A 195 36.79 52.55 39.43
CA ALA A 195 37.28 51.38 40.17
C ALA A 195 36.28 50.21 40.14
N LEU A 196 34.97 50.47 40.26
CA LEU A 196 33.93 49.42 40.20
C LEU A 196 33.81 48.81 38.81
N LYS A 197 33.98 49.60 37.73
CA LYS A 197 34.03 49.08 36.35
C LYS A 197 35.30 48.26 36.14
N ALA A 198 36.46 48.73 36.59
CA ALA A 198 37.72 47.99 36.48
C ALA A 198 37.70 46.67 37.29
N SER A 199 37.11 46.68 38.50
CA SER A 199 36.92 45.47 39.32
C SER A 199 35.94 44.48 38.70
N LYS A 200 34.80 44.94 38.16
CA LYS A 200 33.84 44.07 37.43
C LYS A 200 34.47 43.47 36.16
N THR A 201 35.21 44.25 35.38
CA THR A 201 35.91 43.75 34.20
C THR A 201 37.03 42.75 34.57
N PHE A 202 37.69 42.95 35.73
CA PHE A 202 38.70 42.03 36.23
C PHE A 202 38.11 40.71 36.77
N THR A 203 36.98 40.75 37.49
CA THR A 203 36.29 39.53 37.97
C THR A 203 35.70 38.73 36.81
N VAL A 204 35.13 39.40 35.79
CA VAL A 204 34.62 38.74 34.57
C VAL A 204 35.74 38.06 33.79
N ARG A 205 36.88 38.74 33.54
CA ARG A 205 38.05 38.12 32.88
C ARG A 205 38.64 36.96 33.68
N LYS A 206 38.51 36.98 35.01
CA LYS A 206 38.98 35.90 35.90
C LYS A 206 38.05 34.68 35.88
N ALA A 207 36.73 34.91 35.93
CA ALA A 207 35.73 33.85 35.75
C ALA A 207 35.86 33.17 34.38
N LEU A 208 36.13 33.95 33.32
CA LEU A 208 36.35 33.44 31.97
C LEU A 208 37.57 32.49 31.88
N ARG A 209 38.68 32.84 32.56
CA ARG A 209 39.87 31.97 32.62
C ARG A 209 39.63 30.69 33.42
N SER A 210 38.90 30.78 34.52
CA SER A 210 38.51 29.61 35.33
C SER A 210 37.57 28.69 34.55
N SER A 211 36.60 29.26 33.86
CA SER A 211 35.67 28.55 32.98
C SER A 211 36.40 27.81 31.85
N ARG A 212 37.42 28.41 31.22
CA ARG A 212 38.23 27.75 30.17
C ARG A 212 38.92 26.48 30.64
N VAL A 213 39.31 26.42 31.91
CA VAL A 213 39.95 25.23 32.50
C VAL A 213 38.90 24.16 32.78
N VAL A 214 37.72 24.53 33.30
CA VAL A 214 36.61 23.59 33.54
C VAL A 214 36.04 23.05 32.23
N SER A 215 35.92 23.88 31.20
CA SER A 215 35.45 23.46 29.87
C SER A 215 36.39 22.48 29.16
N GLN A 216 37.65 22.40 29.59
CA GLN A 216 38.63 21.42 29.12
C GLN A 216 38.61 20.11 29.90
N THR A 217 37.80 20.01 30.94
CA THR A 217 37.59 18.78 31.71
C THR A 217 36.30 18.07 31.33
N ASP A 218 36.11 16.86 31.85
CA ASP A 218 34.89 16.07 31.65
C ASP A 218 33.67 16.64 32.37
N ASP A 219 33.80 17.75 33.12
CA ASP A 219 32.73 18.34 33.92
C ASP A 219 31.46 18.63 33.12
N VAL A 220 31.58 19.21 31.92
CA VAL A 220 30.43 19.46 31.03
C VAL A 220 29.75 18.15 30.65
N HIS A 221 30.53 17.14 30.26
CA HIS A 221 30.00 15.82 29.91
C HIS A 221 29.27 15.17 31.08
N LEU A 222 29.85 15.24 32.28
CA LEU A 222 29.27 14.67 33.51
C LEU A 222 27.99 15.41 33.92
N CYS A 223 27.91 16.73 33.75
CA CYS A 223 26.68 17.48 33.98
C CYS A 223 25.56 17.02 33.04
N ILE A 224 25.87 16.79 31.76
CA ILE A 224 24.91 16.25 30.79
C ILE A 224 24.50 14.81 31.16
N MET A 225 25.42 13.97 31.65
CA MET A 225 25.06 12.64 32.18
C MET A 225 24.17 12.72 33.43
N CYS A 226 24.39 13.67 34.33
CA CYS A 226 23.51 13.92 35.48
C CYS A 226 22.09 14.32 35.01
N LEU A 227 22.00 15.22 34.02
CA LEU A 227 20.71 15.61 33.43
C LEU A 227 20.03 14.44 32.73
N ARG A 228 20.78 13.56 32.06
CA ARG A 228 20.25 12.31 31.50
C ARG A 228 19.63 11.42 32.59
N ALA A 229 20.31 11.26 33.73
CA ALA A 229 19.80 10.48 34.85
C ALA A 229 18.52 11.10 35.43
N ILE A 230 18.48 12.43 35.58
CA ILE A 230 17.29 13.18 36.02
C ILE A 230 16.12 13.01 35.04
N MET A 231 16.39 13.08 33.73
CA MET A 231 15.39 12.92 32.67
C MET A 231 14.85 11.49 32.54
N ASN A 232 15.55 10.48 33.06
CA ASN A 232 15.05 9.12 33.15
C ASN A 232 13.97 8.94 34.24
N TYR A 233 13.80 9.95 35.10
CA TYR A 233 12.72 10.02 36.08
C TYR A 233 11.60 10.93 35.57
N GLN A 234 10.37 10.45 35.51
CA GLN A 234 9.23 11.18 34.93
C GLN A 234 9.04 12.60 35.51
N THR A 235 9.09 12.75 36.84
CA THR A 235 8.96 14.09 37.46
C THR A 235 10.20 14.95 37.17
N GLY A 236 11.40 14.36 37.17
CA GLY A 236 12.63 15.06 36.82
C GLY A 236 12.64 15.57 35.37
N PHE A 237 12.15 14.77 34.43
CA PHE A 237 11.96 15.16 33.04
C PHE A 237 11.04 16.38 32.91
N ASN A 238 9.90 16.38 33.61
CA ASN A 238 8.97 17.51 33.61
C ASN A 238 9.59 18.78 34.22
N LEU A 239 10.40 18.64 35.27
CA LEU A 239 11.12 19.78 35.86
C LEU A 239 12.15 20.36 34.89
N VAL A 240 12.88 19.51 34.15
CA VAL A 240 13.83 19.95 33.11
C VAL A 240 13.13 20.75 32.01
N MET A 241 11.96 20.30 31.53
CA MET A 241 11.19 21.01 30.51
C MET A 241 10.63 22.35 31.01
N LYS A 242 10.21 22.42 32.28
CA LYS A 242 9.67 23.65 32.88
C LYS A 242 10.75 24.66 33.28
N HIS A 243 11.97 24.20 33.51
CA HIS A 243 13.05 25.06 33.95
C HIS A 243 13.49 26.02 32.82
N PRO A 244 13.46 27.35 33.04
CA PRO A 244 13.53 28.36 31.97
C PRO A 244 14.82 28.32 31.14
N CYS A 245 15.93 27.90 31.75
CA CYS A 245 17.23 27.90 31.09
C CYS A 245 17.78 26.49 30.81
N CYS A 246 17.16 25.41 31.31
CA CYS A 246 17.83 24.11 31.38
C CYS A 246 18.12 23.56 29.99
N VAL A 247 17.09 23.49 29.14
CA VAL A 247 17.23 23.03 27.75
C VAL A 247 18.19 23.93 26.97
N ASN A 248 18.12 25.26 27.15
CA ASN A 248 19.06 26.19 26.51
C ASN A 248 20.52 25.88 26.87
N LYS A 249 20.80 25.55 28.15
CA LYS A 249 22.16 25.15 28.56
C LYS A 249 22.57 23.78 28.02
N ILE A 250 21.65 22.82 27.92
CA ILE A 250 21.90 21.54 27.24
C ILE A 250 22.28 21.80 25.77
N THR A 251 21.52 22.63 25.05
CA THR A 251 21.80 22.97 23.65
C THR A 251 23.15 23.67 23.49
N LEU A 252 23.52 24.59 24.38
CA LEU A 252 24.85 25.23 24.36
C LEU A 252 26.01 24.24 24.54
N SER A 253 25.79 23.09 25.18
CA SER A 253 26.80 22.02 25.28
C SER A 253 27.15 21.36 23.94
N LEU A 254 26.39 21.60 22.87
CA LEU A 254 26.77 21.19 21.51
C LEU A 254 28.13 21.78 21.08
N ASN A 255 28.52 22.94 21.63
CA ASN A 255 29.83 23.54 21.35
C ASN A 255 31.01 22.77 21.99
N ASN A 256 30.76 21.75 22.83
CA ASN A 256 31.82 20.97 23.43
C ASN A 256 32.61 20.21 22.35
N ARG A 257 33.94 20.20 22.43
CA ARG A 257 34.81 19.56 21.43
C ARG A 257 34.61 18.05 21.34
N ASN A 258 34.24 17.39 22.43
CA ASN A 258 34.09 15.94 22.49
C ASN A 258 32.85 15.45 21.72
N PRO A 259 33.00 14.67 20.63
CA PRO A 259 31.87 14.15 19.86
C PRO A 259 30.89 13.32 20.69
N ARG A 260 31.39 12.58 21.69
CA ARG A 260 30.55 11.81 22.63
C ARG A 260 29.61 12.71 23.43
N THR A 261 30.05 13.91 23.79
CA THR A 261 29.20 14.88 24.49
C THR A 261 28.14 15.42 23.54
N LYS A 262 28.53 15.77 22.30
CA LYS A 262 27.56 16.23 21.29
C LYS A 262 26.49 15.18 21.01
N ALA A 263 26.88 13.91 20.84
CA ALA A 263 25.97 12.79 20.63
C ALA A 263 24.94 12.69 21.76
N LEU A 264 25.40 12.70 23.01
CA LEU A 264 24.52 12.63 24.18
C LEU A 264 23.59 13.85 24.29
N VAL A 265 24.08 15.05 23.97
CA VAL A 265 23.25 16.26 23.93
C VAL A 265 22.13 16.10 22.90
N LEU A 266 22.44 15.63 21.69
CA LEU A 266 21.46 15.41 20.63
C LEU A 266 20.43 14.33 21.01
N GLU A 267 20.86 13.25 21.68
CA GLU A 267 19.94 12.23 22.22
C GLU A 267 18.94 12.83 23.22
N LEU A 268 19.41 13.70 24.13
CA LEU A 268 18.53 14.36 25.10
C LEU A 268 17.57 15.34 24.43
N LEU A 269 18.06 16.15 23.49
CA LEU A 269 17.25 17.11 22.75
C LEU A 269 16.19 16.40 21.89
N ALA A 270 16.55 15.28 21.27
CA ALA A 270 15.61 14.43 20.52
C ALA A 270 14.49 13.89 21.41
N ALA A 271 14.82 13.41 22.62
CA ALA A 271 13.82 12.94 23.58
C ALA A 271 12.85 14.05 24.03
N VAL A 272 13.36 15.27 24.25
CA VAL A 272 12.51 16.43 24.56
C VAL A 272 11.68 16.85 23.34
N CYS A 273 12.23 16.77 22.13
CA CYS A 273 11.52 17.16 20.90
C CYS A 273 10.26 16.31 20.65
N LEU A 274 10.31 15.02 20.99
CA LEU A 274 9.22 14.06 20.72
C LEU A 274 8.01 14.16 21.67
N VAL A 275 8.15 14.82 22.83
CA VAL A 275 7.02 14.94 23.77
C VAL A 275 6.12 16.12 23.42
N ARG A 276 4.87 16.08 23.88
CA ARG A 276 3.89 17.14 23.67
C ARG A 276 4.41 18.50 24.18
N GLY A 277 4.40 19.52 23.32
CA GLY A 277 4.92 20.85 23.61
C GLY A 277 6.45 20.96 23.67
N GLY A 278 7.17 19.86 23.49
CA GLY A 278 8.63 19.85 23.54
C GLY A 278 9.30 20.40 22.27
N HIS A 279 8.64 20.28 21.11
CA HIS A 279 9.16 20.82 19.83
C HIS A 279 9.42 22.33 19.90
N ASP A 280 8.47 23.11 20.42
CA ASP A 280 8.60 24.56 20.59
C ASP A 280 9.75 24.93 21.53
N ILE A 281 9.96 24.16 22.60
CA ILE A 281 11.06 24.36 23.55
C ILE A 281 12.41 24.14 22.84
N ILE A 282 12.51 23.11 22.00
CA ILE A 282 13.73 22.83 21.23
C ILE A 282 14.03 23.94 20.23
N LEU A 283 13.02 24.40 19.48
CA LEU A 283 13.21 25.50 18.54
C LEU A 283 13.63 26.78 19.26
N SER A 284 12.97 27.14 20.36
CA SER A 284 13.34 28.29 21.19
C SER A 284 14.77 28.17 21.74
N ALA A 285 15.20 26.95 22.12
CA ALA A 285 16.56 26.71 22.57
C ALA A 285 17.60 26.88 21.45
N PHE A 286 17.27 26.51 20.20
CA PHE A 286 18.14 26.76 19.05
C PHE A 286 18.11 28.22 18.57
N ASP A 287 17.00 28.95 18.78
CA ASP A 287 16.97 30.40 18.58
C ASP A 287 17.86 31.12 19.61
N ASN A 288 17.82 30.69 20.88
CA ASN A 288 18.76 31.18 21.89
C ASN A 288 20.21 30.80 21.55
N PHE A 289 20.43 29.58 21.06
CA PHE A 289 21.75 29.14 20.61
C PHE A 289 22.26 30.03 19.49
N LYS A 290 21.44 30.32 18.47
CA LYS A 290 21.76 31.24 17.37
C LYS A 290 22.23 32.60 17.89
N GLU A 291 21.48 33.21 18.80
CA GLU A 291 21.82 34.52 19.38
C GLU A 291 23.12 34.50 20.19
N VAL A 292 23.28 33.51 21.07
CA VAL A 292 24.43 33.41 21.99
C VAL A 292 25.71 33.00 21.25
N CYS A 293 25.58 32.23 20.17
CA CYS A 293 26.69 31.73 19.37
C CYS A 293 27.05 32.62 18.18
N GLY A 294 26.25 33.65 17.87
CA GLY A 294 26.43 34.54 16.73
C GLY A 294 26.17 33.86 15.38
N GLU A 295 25.23 32.92 15.29
CA GLU A 295 24.90 32.26 14.02
C GLU A 295 24.04 33.17 13.12
N LYS A 296 24.22 33.07 11.79
CA LYS A 296 23.42 33.84 10.82
C LYS A 296 22.00 33.29 10.73
N SER A 297 21.89 31.97 10.71
CA SER A 297 20.63 31.24 10.82
C SER A 297 20.77 30.11 11.84
N ARG A 298 19.65 29.71 12.43
CA ARG A 298 19.63 28.64 13.42
C ARG A 298 20.09 27.32 12.79
N PHE A 299 20.70 26.45 13.60
CA PHE A 299 21.29 25.16 13.19
C PHE A 299 22.57 25.25 12.34
N GLU A 300 23.12 26.45 12.11
CA GLU A 300 24.33 26.62 11.28
C GLU A 300 25.54 25.82 11.83
N LYS A 301 25.88 25.99 13.11
CA LYS A 301 26.99 25.25 13.75
C LYS A 301 26.67 23.78 13.92
N LEU A 302 25.39 23.40 14.10
CA LEU A 302 25.01 21.99 14.13
C LEU A 302 25.41 21.33 12.81
N MET A 303 25.07 21.95 11.68
CA MET A 303 25.46 21.48 10.35
C MET A 303 26.97 21.56 10.14
N GLU A 304 27.65 22.59 10.64
CA GLU A 304 29.12 22.65 10.62
C GLU A 304 29.76 21.45 11.35
N TYR A 305 29.25 21.09 12.53
CA TYR A 305 29.76 19.96 13.30
C TYR A 305 29.46 18.63 12.62
N PHE A 306 28.28 18.49 12.02
CA PHE A 306 27.90 17.29 11.29
C PHE A 306 28.80 17.09 10.06
N CYS A 307 28.96 18.12 9.24
CA CYS A 307 29.74 18.07 8.00
C CYS A 307 31.26 17.90 8.21
N LYS A 308 31.79 18.24 9.39
CA LYS A 308 33.22 18.13 9.71
C LYS A 308 33.61 16.81 10.37
N GLU A 309 32.66 16.04 10.86
CA GLU A 309 32.93 14.80 11.58
C GLU A 309 32.87 13.60 10.64
N ASP A 310 34.00 12.94 10.42
CA ASP A 310 34.10 11.71 9.61
C ASP A 310 34.46 10.47 10.46
N SER A 311 34.82 10.66 11.74
CA SER A 311 35.39 9.59 12.56
C SER A 311 34.40 9.00 13.57
N ASN A 312 33.53 9.84 14.14
CA ASN A 312 32.61 9.43 15.20
C ASN A 312 31.22 9.11 14.68
N ILE A 313 31.01 7.85 14.28
CA ILE A 313 29.72 7.36 13.76
C ILE A 313 28.57 7.54 14.77
N ASP A 314 28.80 7.36 16.07
CA ASP A 314 27.73 7.53 17.07
C ASP A 314 27.19 8.96 17.12
N PHE A 315 28.07 9.97 17.00
CA PHE A 315 27.64 11.36 16.85
C PHE A 315 26.88 11.59 15.56
N MET A 316 27.38 11.09 14.42
CA MET A 316 26.70 11.26 13.13
C MET A 316 25.30 10.65 13.15
N VAL A 317 25.15 9.46 13.72
CA VAL A 317 23.85 8.79 13.90
C VAL A 317 22.92 9.63 14.78
N ALA A 318 23.41 10.11 15.93
CA ALA A 318 22.61 10.95 16.83
C ALA A 318 22.22 12.29 16.18
N CYS A 319 23.11 12.88 15.39
CA CYS A 319 22.86 14.14 14.67
C CYS A 319 21.81 13.94 13.59
N MET A 320 21.96 12.92 12.75
CA MET A 320 20.98 12.61 11.71
C MET A 320 19.62 12.27 12.33
N GLN A 321 19.60 11.47 13.39
CA GLN A 321 18.37 11.13 14.11
C GLN A 321 17.68 12.38 14.68
N PHE A 322 18.44 13.31 15.27
CA PHE A 322 17.89 14.57 15.77
C PHE A 322 17.29 15.42 14.63
N ILE A 323 17.98 15.53 13.49
CA ILE A 323 17.48 16.24 12.30
C ILE A 323 16.16 15.61 11.81
N ASN A 324 16.10 14.27 11.71
CA ASN A 324 14.88 13.56 11.31
C ASN A 324 13.70 13.90 12.23
N ILE A 325 13.95 13.91 13.54
CA ILE A 325 12.92 14.20 14.53
C ILE A 325 12.48 15.65 14.43
N VAL A 326 13.41 16.62 14.45
CA VAL A 326 13.03 18.04 14.49
C VAL A 326 12.29 18.47 13.22
N VAL A 327 12.63 17.89 12.06
CA VAL A 327 11.97 18.20 10.78
C VAL A 327 10.65 17.45 10.63
N HIS A 328 10.63 16.13 10.83
CA HIS A 328 9.50 15.29 10.40
C HIS A 328 8.46 14.96 11.49
N SER A 329 8.74 15.25 12.77
CA SER A 329 7.77 14.98 13.85
C SER A 329 6.67 16.05 14.01
N VAL A 330 6.73 17.14 13.25
CA VAL A 330 5.74 18.23 13.33
C VAL A 330 4.42 17.86 12.66
N GLU A 331 3.32 18.28 13.28
CA GLU A 331 1.96 17.98 12.78
C GLU A 331 1.57 18.82 11.55
N ASN A 332 2.07 20.06 11.45
CA ASN A 332 1.77 20.95 10.34
C ASN A 332 2.71 20.70 9.15
N MET A 333 2.16 20.23 8.04
CA MET A 333 2.94 19.88 6.84
C MET A 333 3.63 21.09 6.18
N ASN A 334 3.03 22.28 6.20
CA ASN A 334 3.69 23.49 5.70
C ASN A 334 4.89 23.85 6.58
N PHE A 335 4.75 23.68 7.90
CA PHE A 335 5.86 23.88 8.82
C PHE A 335 6.96 22.83 8.62
N ARG A 336 6.60 21.57 8.37
CA ARG A 336 7.54 20.50 8.01
C ARG A 336 8.37 20.88 6.77
N VAL A 337 7.72 21.33 5.70
CA VAL A 337 8.41 21.78 4.47
C VAL A 337 9.31 22.98 4.75
N TYR A 338 8.86 23.94 5.57
CA TYR A 338 9.69 25.08 5.99
C TYR A 338 10.97 24.62 6.73
N LEU A 339 10.84 23.71 7.70
CA LEU A 339 11.97 23.17 8.46
C LEU A 339 12.92 22.36 7.56
N GLN A 340 12.36 21.56 6.66
CA GLN A 340 13.14 20.81 5.68
C GLN A 340 13.98 21.76 4.82
N TYR A 341 13.34 22.80 4.27
CA TYR A 341 14.02 23.79 3.43
C TYR A 341 15.10 24.58 4.20
N GLU A 342 14.90 24.82 5.50
CA GLU A 342 15.91 25.43 6.35
C GLU A 342 17.20 24.60 6.40
N PHE A 343 17.10 23.27 6.52
CA PHE A 343 18.26 22.38 6.43
C PHE A 343 18.82 22.25 5.01
N THR A 344 17.97 22.27 3.98
CA THR A 344 18.41 22.37 2.57
C THR A 344 19.30 23.60 2.37
N ARG A 345 18.92 24.76 2.93
CA ARG A 345 19.74 25.99 2.85
C ARG A 345 21.08 25.89 3.58
N HIS A 346 21.20 24.98 4.54
CA HIS A 346 22.46 24.66 5.19
C HIS A 346 23.28 23.58 4.46
N GLY A 347 22.83 23.14 3.28
CA GLY A 347 23.52 22.16 2.44
C GLY A 347 23.39 20.73 2.93
N LEU A 348 22.34 20.41 3.71
CA LEU A 348 22.12 19.05 4.18
C LEU A 348 21.96 18.06 3.02
N ASP A 349 21.15 18.39 2.02
CA ASP A 349 20.81 17.48 0.92
C ASP A 349 22.06 17.09 0.11
N ASP A 350 22.89 18.08 -0.25
CA ASP A 350 24.19 17.86 -0.92
C ASP A 350 25.15 17.03 -0.07
N TYR A 351 25.11 17.20 1.26
CA TYR A 351 25.94 16.41 2.17
C TYR A 351 25.46 14.96 2.28
N LEU A 352 24.14 14.73 2.35
CA LEU A 352 23.55 13.39 2.40
C LEU A 352 23.81 12.60 1.11
N GLU A 353 23.82 13.28 -0.04
CA GLU A 353 24.17 12.68 -1.33
C GLU A 353 25.61 12.15 -1.35
N ARG A 354 26.52 12.74 -0.56
CA ARG A 354 27.88 12.20 -0.34
C ARG A 354 27.90 11.11 0.73
N LEU A 355 27.14 11.29 1.82
CA LEU A 355 27.12 10.35 2.94
C LEU A 355 26.42 9.03 2.65
N LYS A 356 25.59 8.92 1.60
CA LYS A 356 24.95 7.66 1.19
C LYS A 356 25.94 6.54 0.83
N PHE A 357 27.22 6.88 0.63
CA PHE A 357 28.30 5.92 0.39
C PHE A 357 29.08 5.53 1.65
N THR A 358 28.61 5.91 2.85
CA THR A 358 29.20 5.49 4.12
C THR A 358 29.09 3.98 4.30
N GLU A 359 30.11 3.34 4.89
CA GLU A 359 30.10 1.91 5.21
C GLU A 359 29.25 1.58 6.46
N SER A 360 28.74 2.59 7.17
CA SER A 360 28.00 2.39 8.41
C SER A 360 26.51 2.16 8.17
N ASP A 361 26.06 0.91 8.34
CA ASP A 361 24.64 0.55 8.28
C ASP A 361 23.75 1.38 9.21
N ARG A 362 24.25 1.64 10.44
CA ARG A 362 23.50 2.43 11.44
C ARG A 362 23.23 3.85 10.97
N LEU A 363 24.21 4.46 10.30
CA LEU A 363 24.06 5.81 9.75
C LEU A 363 23.20 5.79 8.48
N LEU A 364 23.42 4.82 7.58
CA LEU A 364 22.60 4.65 6.38
C LEU A 364 21.10 4.54 6.70
N VAL A 365 20.73 3.79 7.74
CA VAL A 365 19.32 3.69 8.17
C VAL A 365 18.75 5.06 8.55
N GLN A 366 19.51 5.92 9.22
CA GLN A 366 19.05 7.27 9.58
C GLN A 366 18.96 8.19 8.34
N ILE A 367 19.92 8.09 7.43
CA ILE A 367 19.92 8.85 6.18
C ILE A 367 18.71 8.45 5.33
N GLN A 368 18.48 7.15 5.14
CA GLN A 368 17.35 6.66 4.36
C GLN A 368 16.02 7.07 4.99
N ALA A 369 15.89 6.98 6.32
CA ALA A 369 14.70 7.42 7.02
C ALA A 369 14.39 8.92 6.82
N TYR A 370 15.41 9.77 6.61
CA TYR A 370 15.20 11.16 6.21
C TYR A 370 14.73 11.26 4.77
N LEU A 371 15.47 10.65 3.83
CA LEU A 371 15.19 10.73 2.40
C LEU A 371 13.80 10.21 2.04
N ASP A 372 13.34 9.13 2.69
CA ASP A 372 11.98 8.59 2.52
C ASP A 372 10.88 9.56 2.98
N ASN A 373 11.24 10.56 3.80
CA ASN A 373 10.34 11.52 4.43
C ASN A 373 10.48 12.94 3.88
N VAL A 374 11.34 13.15 2.88
CA VAL A 374 11.52 14.45 2.20
C VAL A 374 10.26 14.77 1.38
N PHE A 375 9.76 16.00 1.53
CA PHE A 375 8.68 16.55 0.71
C PHE A 375 9.25 17.21 -0.54
N ASP A 376 8.84 16.72 -1.71
CA ASP A 376 8.98 17.43 -2.99
C ASP A 376 7.63 18.03 -3.38
N VAL A 377 7.45 19.32 -3.10
CA VAL A 377 6.21 20.03 -3.41
C VAL A 377 6.00 20.15 -4.93
N GLY A 378 7.08 20.22 -5.72
CA GLY A 378 7.01 20.28 -7.18
C GLY A 378 6.44 18.98 -7.75
N ALA A 379 7.04 17.85 -7.37
CA ALA A 379 6.56 16.53 -7.78
C ALA A 379 5.10 16.29 -7.34
N LEU A 380 4.73 16.67 -6.12
CA LEU A 380 3.35 16.54 -5.63
C LEU A 380 2.34 17.38 -6.43
N LEU A 381 2.75 18.56 -6.94
CA LEU A 381 1.90 19.39 -7.80
C LEU A 381 1.76 18.78 -9.19
N GLU A 382 2.85 18.29 -9.79
CA GLU A 382 2.83 17.60 -11.08
C GLU A 382 1.96 16.33 -11.03
N ASP A 383 2.04 15.56 -9.94
CA ASP A 383 1.20 14.39 -9.69
C ASP A 383 -0.28 14.77 -9.55
N ALA A 384 -0.58 15.90 -8.90
CA ALA A 384 -1.94 16.40 -8.74
C ALA A 384 -2.54 16.87 -10.08
N GLU A 385 -1.76 17.57 -10.90
CA GLU A 385 -2.16 17.97 -12.26
C GLU A 385 -2.39 16.74 -13.15
N THR A 386 -1.48 15.77 -13.10
CA THR A 386 -1.60 14.49 -13.83
C THR A 386 -2.85 13.74 -13.40
N LYS A 387 -3.13 13.69 -12.09
CA LYS A 387 -4.36 13.07 -11.56
C LYS A 387 -5.61 13.75 -12.10
N ASN A 388 -5.64 15.08 -12.16
CA ASN A 388 -6.79 15.80 -12.70
C ASN A 388 -7.01 15.50 -14.19
N ALA A 389 -5.94 15.50 -15.00
CA ALA A 389 -6.03 15.14 -16.41
C ALA A 389 -6.52 13.70 -16.64
N LEU A 390 -6.08 12.76 -15.79
CA LEU A 390 -6.57 11.37 -15.84
C LEU A 390 -8.05 11.26 -15.44
N LEU A 391 -8.52 12.08 -14.51
CA LEU A 391 -9.95 12.14 -14.14
C LEU A 391 -10.79 12.68 -15.30
N GLU A 392 -10.34 13.72 -15.99
CA GLU A 392 -11.01 14.24 -17.18
C GLU A 392 -11.10 13.18 -18.29
N HIS A 393 -10.01 12.48 -18.59
CA HIS A 393 -10.03 11.40 -19.58
C HIS A 393 -10.93 10.21 -19.14
N MET A 394 -11.01 9.93 -17.83
CA MET A 394 -11.93 8.93 -17.29
C MET A 394 -13.40 9.35 -17.50
N GLU A 395 -13.72 10.62 -17.33
CA GLU A 395 -15.05 11.17 -17.60
C GLU A 395 -15.40 11.11 -19.10
N GLU A 396 -14.46 11.45 -19.99
CA GLU A 396 -14.63 11.32 -21.44
C GLU A 396 -14.90 9.87 -21.87
N LEU A 397 -14.12 8.92 -21.33
CA LEU A 397 -14.32 7.49 -21.58
C LEU A 397 -15.68 7.01 -21.07
N GLN A 398 -16.11 7.51 -19.91
CA GLN A 398 -17.41 7.19 -19.35
C GLN A 398 -18.53 7.74 -20.24
N GLU A 399 -18.43 8.97 -20.72
CA GLU A 399 -19.38 9.55 -21.66
C GLU A 399 -19.44 8.76 -22.97
N HIS A 400 -18.29 8.45 -23.57
CA HIS A 400 -18.23 7.65 -24.80
C HIS A 400 -18.85 6.26 -24.62
N ASN A 401 -18.64 5.62 -23.46
CA ASN A 401 -19.27 4.35 -23.14
C ASN A 401 -20.80 4.48 -23.04
N THR A 402 -21.30 5.52 -22.37
CA THR A 402 -22.76 5.78 -22.32
C THR A 402 -23.35 6.04 -23.69
N GLN A 403 -22.64 6.77 -24.56
CA GLN A 403 -23.08 7.05 -25.92
C GLN A 403 -23.10 5.78 -26.78
N LEU A 404 -22.05 4.96 -26.72
CA LEU A 404 -22.00 3.66 -27.40
C LEU A 404 -23.12 2.74 -26.94
N ASN A 405 -23.39 2.70 -25.64
CA ASN A 405 -24.45 1.87 -25.07
C ASN A 405 -25.85 2.35 -25.53
N SER A 406 -26.08 3.67 -25.59
CA SER A 406 -27.32 4.23 -26.13
C SER A 406 -27.50 3.91 -27.62
N ARG A 407 -26.44 4.04 -28.42
CA ARG A 407 -26.46 3.69 -29.85
C ARG A 407 -26.71 2.21 -30.06
N LEU A 408 -26.08 1.37 -29.24
CA LEU A 408 -26.31 -0.08 -29.26
C LEU A 408 -27.79 -0.38 -29.01
N GLN A 409 -28.38 0.17 -27.95
CA GLN A 409 -29.81 0.01 -27.64
C GLN A 409 -30.73 0.52 -28.75
N GLU A 410 -30.39 1.63 -29.42
CA GLU A 410 -31.14 2.15 -30.57
C GLU A 410 -31.07 1.18 -31.76
N THR A 411 -29.88 0.69 -32.11
CA THR A 411 -29.71 -0.30 -33.19
C THR A 411 -30.40 -1.63 -32.89
N GLU A 412 -30.39 -2.08 -31.64
CA GLU A 412 -31.13 -3.27 -31.20
C GLU A 412 -32.65 -3.05 -31.36
N ARG A 413 -33.15 -1.85 -31.03
CA ARG A 413 -34.56 -1.49 -31.21
C ARG A 413 -34.97 -1.46 -32.68
N GLU A 414 -34.17 -0.82 -33.53
CA GLU A 414 -34.43 -0.79 -34.99
C GLU A 414 -34.40 -2.18 -35.61
N ALA A 415 -33.46 -3.02 -35.19
CA ALA A 415 -33.38 -4.41 -35.65
C ALA A 415 -34.63 -5.19 -35.23
N MET A 416 -35.08 -5.02 -33.98
CA MET A 416 -36.30 -5.65 -33.47
C MET A 416 -37.56 -5.18 -34.24
N GLU A 417 -37.65 -3.89 -34.57
CA GLU A 417 -38.74 -3.35 -35.40
C GLU A 417 -38.73 -3.93 -36.82
N LYS A 418 -37.56 -3.99 -37.47
CA LYS A 418 -37.41 -4.61 -38.79
C LYS A 418 -37.78 -6.09 -38.78
N VAL A 419 -37.39 -6.83 -37.74
CA VAL A 419 -37.80 -8.23 -37.55
C VAL A 419 -39.32 -8.32 -37.45
N SER A 420 -39.96 -7.48 -36.62
CA SER A 420 -41.42 -7.46 -36.50
C SER A 420 -42.13 -7.15 -37.82
N ASP A 421 -41.63 -6.20 -38.60
CA ASP A 421 -42.22 -5.86 -39.90
C ASP A 421 -42.01 -6.95 -40.95
N LEU A 422 -40.86 -7.62 -40.94
CA LEU A 422 -40.62 -8.80 -41.79
C LEU A 422 -41.52 -9.97 -41.38
N GLU A 423 -41.74 -10.20 -40.09
CA GLU A 423 -42.69 -11.20 -39.59
C GLU A 423 -44.13 -10.88 -40.05
N LYS A 424 -44.57 -9.61 -39.94
CA LYS A 424 -45.89 -9.19 -40.44
C LYS A 424 -46.03 -9.42 -41.94
N LYS A 425 -45.01 -9.03 -42.73
CA LYS A 425 -44.99 -9.27 -44.18
C LYS A 425 -45.06 -10.75 -44.48
N LEU A 426 -44.23 -11.56 -43.83
CA LEU A 426 -44.22 -13.02 -44.00
C LEU A 426 -45.61 -13.62 -43.72
N ILE A 427 -46.27 -13.21 -42.65
CA ILE A 427 -47.64 -13.65 -42.33
C ILE A 427 -48.61 -13.23 -43.44
N GLN A 428 -48.52 -11.99 -43.94
CA GLN A 428 -49.38 -11.48 -45.00
C GLN A 428 -49.18 -12.24 -46.32
N THR A 429 -47.94 -12.41 -46.77
CA THR A 429 -47.64 -13.17 -48.01
C THR A 429 -48.05 -14.62 -47.87
N THR A 430 -47.89 -15.22 -46.68
CA THR A 430 -48.36 -16.58 -46.41
C THR A 430 -49.87 -16.68 -46.58
N LYS A 431 -50.64 -15.71 -46.06
CA LYS A 431 -52.10 -15.64 -46.27
C LYS A 431 -52.47 -15.48 -47.74
N GLU A 432 -51.78 -14.61 -48.48
CA GLU A 432 -52.02 -14.42 -49.92
C GLU A 432 -51.73 -15.69 -50.73
N VAL A 433 -50.64 -16.39 -50.42
CA VAL A 433 -50.31 -17.68 -51.03
C VAL A 433 -51.39 -18.72 -50.75
N GLU A 434 -51.91 -18.80 -49.53
CA GLU A 434 -53.01 -19.71 -49.21
C GLU A 434 -54.30 -19.36 -49.97
N LEU A 435 -54.65 -18.08 -50.09
CA LEU A 435 -55.79 -17.63 -50.90
C LEU A 435 -55.62 -17.96 -52.39
N LEU A 436 -54.42 -17.74 -52.95
CA LEU A 436 -54.12 -18.08 -54.34
C LEU A 436 -54.16 -19.59 -54.58
N LYS A 437 -53.67 -20.40 -53.64
CA LYS A 437 -53.79 -21.87 -53.70
C LYS A 437 -55.25 -22.30 -53.67
N GLU A 438 -56.09 -21.65 -52.89
CA GLU A 438 -57.54 -21.92 -52.84
C GLU A 438 -58.23 -21.55 -54.15
N SER A 439 -57.98 -20.35 -54.68
CA SER A 439 -58.50 -19.93 -55.99
C SER A 439 -58.00 -20.82 -57.15
N LEU A 440 -56.73 -21.22 -57.13
CA LEU A 440 -56.19 -22.18 -58.09
C LEU A 440 -56.89 -23.53 -57.98
N ARG A 441 -57.19 -23.99 -56.76
CA ARG A 441 -57.94 -25.23 -56.52
C ARG A 441 -59.35 -25.12 -57.10
N GLU A 442 -60.06 -24.01 -56.86
CA GLU A 442 -61.38 -23.73 -57.42
C GLU A 442 -61.38 -23.69 -58.95
N SER A 443 -60.45 -22.95 -59.55
CA SER A 443 -60.30 -22.88 -61.02
C SER A 443 -59.94 -24.24 -61.62
N SER A 444 -59.04 -25.00 -60.98
CA SER A 444 -58.70 -26.37 -61.41
C SER A 444 -59.91 -27.30 -61.37
N SER A 445 -60.74 -27.18 -60.32
CA SER A 445 -62.01 -27.90 -60.23
C SER A 445 -62.99 -27.47 -61.33
N GLN A 446 -63.07 -26.18 -61.64
CA GLN A 446 -63.91 -25.65 -62.71
C GLN A 446 -63.46 -26.10 -64.10
N VAL A 447 -62.14 -26.09 -64.37
CA VAL A 447 -61.57 -26.61 -65.63
C VAL A 447 -61.86 -28.10 -65.75
N SER A 448 -61.66 -28.87 -64.69
CA SER A 448 -61.97 -30.30 -64.67
C SER A 448 -63.44 -30.56 -64.97
N PHE A 449 -64.36 -29.75 -64.41
CA PHE A 449 -65.79 -29.81 -64.71
C PHE A 449 -66.10 -29.47 -66.18
N LEU A 450 -65.49 -28.42 -66.73
CA LEU A 450 -65.67 -28.03 -68.13
C LEU A 450 -65.11 -29.07 -69.10
N GLN A 451 -63.93 -29.62 -68.82
CA GLN A 451 -63.33 -30.71 -69.60
C GLN A 451 -64.20 -31.97 -69.54
N GLN A 452 -64.79 -32.28 -68.39
CA GLN A 452 -65.75 -33.37 -68.27
C GLN A 452 -66.98 -33.13 -69.15
N ARG A 453 -67.52 -31.91 -69.13
CA ARG A 453 -68.65 -31.50 -69.98
C ARG A 453 -68.30 -31.46 -71.46
N GLU A 454 -67.08 -31.08 -71.82
CA GLU A 454 -66.61 -31.08 -73.21
C GLU A 454 -66.42 -32.50 -73.71
N ARG A 455 -65.80 -33.39 -72.92
CA ARG A 455 -65.72 -34.83 -73.22
C ARG A 455 -67.11 -35.44 -73.41
N GLU A 456 -68.09 -35.06 -72.58
CA GLU A 456 -69.48 -35.49 -72.74
C GLU A 456 -70.07 -35.01 -74.08
N ARG A 457 -69.86 -33.75 -74.47
CA ARG A 457 -70.29 -33.21 -75.77
C ARG A 457 -69.54 -33.80 -76.97
N GLU A 458 -68.26 -34.12 -76.82
CA GLU A 458 -67.48 -34.78 -77.88
C GLU A 458 -67.99 -36.20 -78.09
N LEU A 459 -68.25 -36.93 -77.01
CA LEU A 459 -68.88 -38.25 -77.07
C LEU A 459 -70.27 -38.16 -77.73
N GLU A 460 -71.08 -37.16 -77.38
CA GLU A 460 -72.35 -36.90 -78.05
C GLU A 460 -72.17 -36.66 -79.56
N ARG A 461 -71.25 -35.78 -79.97
CA ARG A 461 -70.98 -35.49 -81.38
C ARG A 461 -70.40 -36.68 -82.14
N GLU A 462 -69.57 -37.50 -81.48
CA GLU A 462 -69.04 -38.73 -82.06
C GLU A 462 -70.18 -39.72 -82.29
N THR A 463 -71.07 -39.91 -81.31
CA THR A 463 -72.26 -40.76 -81.49
C THR A 463 -73.19 -40.22 -82.58
N GLU A 464 -73.23 -38.90 -82.80
CA GLU A 464 -74.02 -38.30 -83.88
C GLU A 464 -73.36 -38.48 -85.25
N ARG A 465 -72.05 -38.31 -85.37
CA ARG A 465 -71.28 -38.61 -86.59
C ARG A 465 -71.30 -40.09 -86.95
N GLU A 466 -71.29 -40.97 -85.97
CA GLU A 466 -71.42 -42.41 -86.18
C GLU A 466 -72.82 -42.72 -86.75
N ARG A 467 -73.87 -42.11 -86.21
CA ARG A 467 -75.24 -42.22 -86.77
C ARG A 467 -75.34 -41.68 -88.19
N GLU A 468 -74.64 -40.60 -88.52
CA GLU A 468 -74.59 -40.07 -89.90
C GLU A 468 -73.81 -41.00 -90.85
N ARG A 469 -72.65 -41.50 -90.45
CA ARG A 469 -71.88 -42.46 -91.25
C ARG A 469 -72.66 -43.74 -91.52
N ASP A 470 -73.43 -44.22 -90.55
CA ASP A 470 -74.32 -45.37 -90.74
C ASP A 470 -75.47 -45.05 -91.72
N LYS A 471 -76.02 -43.84 -91.69
CA LYS A 471 -76.99 -43.38 -92.70
C LYS A 471 -76.38 -43.33 -94.10
N ASP A 472 -75.21 -42.71 -94.26
CA ASP A 472 -74.55 -42.58 -95.55
C ASP A 472 -74.18 -43.94 -96.13
N ARG A 473 -73.60 -44.85 -95.33
CA ARG A 473 -73.36 -46.25 -95.72
C ARG A 473 -74.62 -46.95 -96.20
N SER A 474 -75.75 -46.70 -95.53
CA SER A 474 -77.03 -47.27 -95.94
C SER A 474 -77.53 -46.70 -97.27
N THR A 475 -77.32 -45.40 -97.55
CA THR A 475 -77.72 -44.78 -98.82
C THR A 475 -76.83 -45.15 -100.01
N GLU A 476 -75.53 -45.33 -99.77
CA GLU A 476 -74.57 -45.65 -100.82
C GLU A 476 -74.72 -47.10 -101.28
N ALA A 477 -75.02 -48.02 -100.35
CA ALA A 477 -75.40 -49.40 -100.67
C ALA A 477 -76.66 -49.47 -101.55
N LEU A 478 -77.63 -48.57 -101.35
CA LEU A 478 -78.84 -48.48 -102.19
C LEU A 478 -78.52 -48.01 -103.62
N ARG A 479 -77.65 -47.00 -103.77
CA ARG A 479 -77.24 -46.50 -105.10
C ARG A 479 -76.40 -47.50 -105.88
N GLU A 480 -75.47 -48.19 -105.21
CA GLU A 480 -74.65 -49.21 -105.87
C GLU A 480 -75.51 -50.38 -106.38
N LEU A 481 -76.57 -50.72 -105.65
CA LEU A 481 -77.54 -51.71 -106.07
C LEU A 481 -78.35 -51.24 -107.29
N GLU A 482 -78.81 -50.00 -107.31
CA GLU A 482 -79.50 -49.40 -108.48
C GLU A 482 -78.61 -49.39 -109.74
N ALA A 483 -77.35 -48.95 -109.60
CA ALA A 483 -76.42 -48.87 -110.72
C ALA A 483 -76.07 -50.25 -111.31
N LYS A 484 -75.88 -51.26 -110.46
CA LYS A 484 -75.64 -52.65 -110.92
C LYS A 484 -76.84 -53.23 -111.64
N VAL A 485 -78.06 -52.92 -111.20
CA VAL A 485 -79.29 -53.34 -111.91
C VAL A 485 -79.39 -52.67 -113.28
N GLN A 486 -79.06 -51.38 -113.38
CA GLN A 486 -79.14 -50.63 -114.64
C GLN A 486 -78.15 -51.16 -115.69
N VAL A 487 -76.91 -51.48 -115.28
CA VAL A 487 -75.88 -52.01 -116.19
C VAL A 487 -76.25 -53.40 -116.72
N LEU A 488 -76.88 -54.24 -115.90
CA LEU A 488 -77.33 -55.58 -116.33
C LEU A 488 -78.47 -55.52 -117.37
N VAL A 489 -79.28 -54.45 -117.37
CA VAL A 489 -80.34 -54.22 -118.36
C VAL A 489 -79.78 -53.75 -119.70
N GLU A 490 -78.82 -52.82 -119.72
CA GLU A 490 -78.26 -52.27 -120.96
C GLU A 490 -77.38 -53.25 -121.74
N GLN A 491 -76.75 -54.21 -121.05
CA GLN A 491 -75.88 -55.20 -121.68
C GLN A 491 -76.62 -56.43 -122.25
N GLY A 492 -77.97 -56.40 -122.25
CA GLY A 492 -78.80 -57.46 -122.87
C GLY A 492 -78.77 -58.81 -122.15
N LEU A 493 -78.16 -58.87 -120.95
CA LEU A 493 -78.09 -60.02 -120.07
C LEU A 493 -79.30 -60.11 -119.12
N VAL A 494 -80.32 -59.29 -119.30
CA VAL A 494 -81.62 -59.38 -118.61
C VAL A 494 -82.68 -58.79 -119.54
N ARG A 495 -83.64 -59.60 -120.00
CA ARG A 495 -84.88 -59.08 -120.61
C ARG A 495 -85.94 -58.97 -119.52
N MET A 496 -86.37 -57.75 -119.22
CA MET A 496 -87.50 -57.45 -118.32
C MET A 496 -88.78 -57.31 -119.15
N GLU A 497 -89.61 -58.36 -119.20
CA GLU A 497 -90.98 -58.25 -119.71
C GLU A 497 -91.98 -58.39 -118.55
N ARG A 498 -92.86 -57.40 -118.42
CA ARG A 498 -93.92 -57.37 -117.41
C ARG A 498 -95.21 -57.87 -118.06
N SER A 499 -95.72 -59.01 -117.58
CA SER A 499 -97.04 -59.50 -117.94
C SER A 499 -98.13 -58.71 -117.20
N ALA A 500 -99.38 -58.79 -117.66
CA ALA A 500 -100.51 -57.95 -117.21
C ALA A 500 -100.91 -58.07 -115.72
N SER A 501 -100.17 -58.81 -114.89
CA SER A 501 -100.33 -58.90 -113.43
C SER A 501 -99.21 -58.23 -112.62
N GLY A 502 -98.29 -57.48 -113.25
CA GLY A 502 -97.26 -56.70 -112.56
C GLY A 502 -96.01 -57.51 -112.14
N HIS A 503 -95.96 -58.80 -112.45
CA HIS A 503 -94.80 -59.64 -112.22
C HIS A 503 -93.75 -59.43 -113.32
N LEU A 504 -92.55 -59.05 -112.89
CA LEU A 504 -91.37 -58.86 -113.72
C LEU A 504 -90.54 -60.16 -113.66
N ASP A 505 -90.39 -60.86 -114.78
CA ASP A 505 -89.58 -62.08 -114.88
C ASP A 505 -88.32 -61.78 -115.71
N ILE A 506 -87.16 -62.16 -115.18
CA ILE A 506 -85.82 -61.78 -115.66
C ILE A 506 -85.02 -63.06 -115.87
N GLN A 507 -84.67 -63.37 -117.12
CA GLN A 507 -83.87 -64.56 -117.47
C GLN A 507 -82.71 -64.21 -118.40
N VAL A 508 -81.46 -64.38 -117.95
CA VAL A 508 -80.31 -64.80 -118.79
C VAL A 508 -79.38 -65.74 -118.02
N VAL A 509 -78.76 -66.60 -118.84
CA VAL A 509 -78.12 -67.90 -118.66
C VAL A 509 -76.64 -67.78 -118.22
N PRO A 510 -76.10 -68.75 -117.45
CA PRO A 510 -74.98 -68.55 -116.53
C PRO A 510 -73.62 -68.98 -117.11
N VAL A 511 -72.53 -68.33 -116.68
CA VAL A 511 -71.19 -68.93 -116.72
C VAL A 511 -70.44 -68.68 -115.41
N ILE A 512 -70.01 -69.80 -114.85
CA ILE A 512 -69.36 -70.08 -113.58
C ILE A 512 -67.85 -70.05 -113.80
N GLN A 513 -67.07 -69.45 -112.87
CA GLN A 513 -65.87 -70.09 -112.30
C GLN A 513 -65.22 -69.31 -111.14
N HIS A 514 -65.43 -69.82 -109.93
CA HIS A 514 -64.42 -70.36 -109.01
C HIS A 514 -62.93 -70.02 -109.21
N VAL A 515 -62.29 -69.56 -108.12
CA VAL A 515 -61.21 -70.21 -107.32
C VAL A 515 -60.28 -69.12 -106.75
N THR A 516 -60.29 -68.80 -105.44
CA THR A 516 -59.59 -69.42 -104.27
C THR A 516 -58.15 -68.93 -104.03
N GLN A 517 -57.84 -68.73 -102.73
CA GLN A 517 -56.53 -68.70 -102.03
C GLN A 517 -55.81 -67.34 -101.98
N LYS A 518 -55.12 -66.93 -100.92
CA LYS A 518 -54.74 -67.48 -99.58
C LYS A 518 -54.22 -66.26 -98.77
N ALA A 519 -54.54 -66.11 -97.49
CA ALA A 519 -53.66 -66.33 -96.31
C ALA A 519 -52.26 -65.71 -96.45
N GLU A 520 -51.88 -64.79 -95.57
CA GLU A 520 -51.06 -65.02 -94.35
C GLU A 520 -50.91 -63.62 -93.67
N ASP A 521 -50.72 -63.40 -92.37
CA ASP A 521 -50.73 -64.18 -91.12
C ASP A 521 -50.65 -63.14 -89.97
N GLU A 522 -50.66 -63.62 -88.72
CA GLU A 522 -50.30 -62.95 -87.46
C GLU A 522 -51.47 -62.55 -86.53
N THR A 523 -52.01 -63.60 -85.92
CA THR A 523 -52.46 -63.68 -84.51
C THR A 523 -51.35 -63.30 -83.53
N ASP A 524 -51.55 -63.04 -82.24
CA ASP A 524 -52.66 -62.65 -81.37
C ASP A 524 -51.99 -62.59 -79.96
N SER A 525 -52.36 -61.61 -79.13
CA SER A 525 -52.04 -61.67 -77.69
C SER A 525 -53.32 -61.44 -76.92
N GLY A 526 -53.91 -62.56 -76.49
CA GLY A 526 -55.07 -62.60 -75.63
C GLY A 526 -54.76 -62.10 -74.22
N LYS A 527 -55.70 -61.31 -73.72
CA LYS A 527 -55.98 -61.09 -72.29
C LYS A 527 -56.56 -62.37 -71.69
N ASP A 528 -56.41 -62.56 -70.37
CA ASP A 528 -57.57 -62.44 -69.47
C ASP A 528 -57.26 -62.68 -67.99
N HIS A 529 -57.92 -61.83 -67.17
CA HIS A 529 -58.47 -61.99 -65.81
C HIS A 529 -57.53 -62.39 -64.62
N GLU A 530 -57.63 -61.82 -63.41
CA GLU A 530 -58.84 -61.64 -62.57
C GLU A 530 -58.57 -60.70 -61.34
N ALA A 531 -59.63 -59.98 -60.89
CA ALA A 531 -59.99 -59.39 -59.57
C ALA A 531 -58.91 -58.89 -58.55
N ALA A 532 -59.08 -57.85 -57.72
CA ALA A 532 -60.26 -57.29 -57.04
C ALA A 532 -60.03 -55.83 -56.53
N ALA A 533 -61.12 -55.20 -56.08
CA ALA A 533 -61.31 -53.80 -55.70
C ALA A 533 -60.58 -53.31 -54.41
N PRO A 534 -60.52 -51.97 -54.15
CA PRO A 534 -59.80 -51.37 -53.03
C PRO A 534 -60.71 -51.12 -51.80
N SER A 535 -60.15 -51.15 -50.58
CA SER A 535 -60.37 -50.19 -49.47
C SER A 535 -59.75 -50.64 -48.13
N SER A 536 -58.99 -49.73 -47.52
CA SER A 536 -58.83 -49.41 -46.08
C SER A 536 -58.16 -50.35 -45.04
N GLU A 537 -57.36 -49.68 -44.19
CA GLU A 537 -56.97 -49.89 -42.76
C GLU A 537 -55.71 -50.72 -42.31
N LEU A 538 -54.76 -49.95 -41.73
CA LEU A 538 -53.92 -50.10 -40.51
C LEU A 538 -52.95 -51.29 -40.21
N SER A 539 -51.73 -50.88 -39.75
CA SER A 539 -50.88 -51.41 -38.62
C SER A 539 -49.51 -52.12 -38.89
N VAL A 540 -48.42 -51.46 -38.43
CA VAL A 540 -47.17 -51.82 -37.65
C VAL A 540 -46.48 -53.22 -37.87
N THR A 541 -45.13 -53.44 -37.93
CA THR A 541 -43.98 -53.24 -36.98
C THR A 541 -42.57 -53.60 -37.55
N ALA A 542 -41.51 -53.04 -36.92
CA ALA A 542 -40.02 -53.07 -37.11
C ALA A 542 -39.29 -54.41 -36.68
N PRO A 543 -37.92 -54.62 -36.53
CA PRO A 543 -36.80 -53.77 -35.97
C PRO A 543 -35.34 -53.99 -36.60
N PRO A 544 -34.14 -53.82 -35.92
CA PRO A 544 -33.30 -52.61 -35.65
C PRO A 544 -31.77 -52.67 -36.12
N PRO A 545 -30.72 -52.04 -35.50
CA PRO A 545 -29.82 -50.93 -35.96
C PRO A 545 -28.27 -51.25 -36.09
N PRO A 546 -27.33 -50.27 -36.26
CA PRO A 546 -26.33 -49.88 -35.21
C PRO A 546 -25.87 -48.36 -35.15
N PRO A 547 -25.01 -47.92 -34.17
CA PRO A 547 -25.08 -46.62 -33.45
C PRO A 547 -23.91 -45.58 -33.72
N PRO A 548 -23.80 -44.42 -32.99
CA PRO A 548 -23.27 -43.13 -33.50
C PRO A 548 -21.95 -42.62 -32.87
N PRO A 549 -21.36 -41.50 -33.37
CA PRO A 549 -20.43 -40.64 -32.63
C PRO A 549 -21.03 -39.28 -32.18
N PRO A 550 -20.37 -38.56 -31.23
CA PRO A 550 -20.99 -37.66 -30.25
C PRO A 550 -20.93 -36.15 -30.61
N PRO A 551 -21.58 -35.28 -29.82
CA PRO A 551 -21.59 -33.83 -30.04
C PRO A 551 -20.25 -33.13 -29.73
N PRO A 552 -19.94 -31.98 -30.37
CA PRO A 552 -18.81 -31.14 -30.00
C PRO A 552 -19.05 -30.43 -28.65
N PRO A 553 -18.00 -30.21 -27.84
CA PRO A 553 -18.09 -29.59 -26.52
C PRO A 553 -18.32 -28.06 -26.58
N PRO A 554 -18.86 -27.45 -25.50
CA PRO A 554 -18.94 -25.98 -25.37
C PRO A 554 -17.54 -25.34 -25.26
N PRO A 555 -17.39 -24.06 -25.63
CA PRO A 555 -16.15 -23.31 -25.39
C PRO A 555 -15.88 -23.17 -23.88
N PRO A 556 -14.60 -23.18 -23.45
CA PRO A 556 -14.22 -23.16 -22.04
C PRO A 556 -14.50 -21.82 -21.38
N PRO A 557 -14.82 -21.78 -20.07
CA PRO A 557 -14.71 -20.55 -19.29
C PRO A 557 -13.24 -20.07 -19.27
N PRO A 558 -12.99 -18.75 -19.20
CA PRO A 558 -11.64 -18.20 -19.15
C PRO A 558 -10.85 -18.76 -17.94
N PRO A 559 -9.51 -18.87 -18.03
CA PRO A 559 -8.71 -19.42 -16.94
C PRO A 559 -8.85 -18.60 -15.66
N MET A 560 -9.23 -19.28 -14.57
CA MET A 560 -8.93 -18.82 -13.22
C MET A 560 -7.42 -18.90 -13.01
N LEU A 561 -6.79 -17.77 -12.72
CA LEU A 561 -5.48 -17.73 -12.07
C LEU A 561 -5.69 -18.03 -10.58
N ALA A 562 -5.04 -19.07 -10.06
CA ALA A 562 -4.80 -19.26 -8.63
C ALA A 562 -3.50 -20.06 -8.45
N PRO A 563 -2.83 -20.04 -7.28
CA PRO A 563 -2.61 -18.93 -6.35
C PRO A 563 -1.10 -18.76 -6.06
N GLY A 564 -0.64 -17.57 -5.67
CA GLY A 564 0.76 -17.44 -5.22
C GLY A 564 1.22 -16.03 -4.85
N GLY A 565 1.02 -15.67 -3.58
CA GLY A 565 1.97 -14.85 -2.82
C GLY A 565 1.62 -13.37 -2.68
N GLY A 566 1.36 -12.94 -1.44
CA GLY A 566 1.56 -11.55 -1.04
C GLY A 566 0.33 -10.86 -0.47
N THR A 567 -0.10 -11.32 0.70
CA THR A 567 -1.03 -10.64 1.59
C THR A 567 -0.70 -9.16 1.79
N THR A 568 -1.60 -8.28 1.37
CA THR A 568 -1.94 -7.04 2.07
C THR A 568 -3.34 -7.23 2.63
N GLN A 569 -3.53 -7.05 3.94
CA GLN A 569 -4.83 -6.62 4.45
C GLN A 569 -4.68 -5.82 5.74
N ALA A 570 -5.30 -4.65 5.67
CA ALA A 570 -5.64 -3.76 6.76
C ALA A 570 -6.87 -4.32 7.54
N PRO A 571 -7.28 -3.68 8.64
CA PRO A 571 -7.93 -4.32 9.79
C PRO A 571 -9.44 -4.38 9.68
N THR A 572 -10.07 -5.29 10.44
CA THR A 572 -11.43 -5.06 10.97
C THR A 572 -11.57 -5.63 12.38
N ASP A 573 -12.23 -4.82 13.20
CA ASP A 573 -12.87 -5.15 14.48
C ASP A 573 -13.81 -6.36 14.39
N GLY A 574 -14.00 -7.02 15.55
CA GLY A 574 -15.33 -7.48 15.94
C GLY A 574 -15.49 -8.94 16.39
N SER A 575 -15.29 -9.15 17.69
CA SER A 575 -16.20 -9.90 18.58
C SER A 575 -16.25 -11.45 18.60
N SER A 576 -16.19 -11.92 19.85
CA SER A 576 -16.92 -13.07 20.45
C SER A 576 -16.17 -14.41 20.63
N GLU A 577 -15.64 -14.56 21.84
CA GLU A 577 -16.05 -15.54 22.88
C GLU A 577 -16.04 -17.07 22.62
N VAL A 578 -15.50 -17.77 23.66
CA VAL A 578 -15.88 -19.13 24.18
C VAL A 578 -15.22 -20.32 23.45
N LYS A 579 -14.52 -21.30 24.07
CA LYS A 579 -14.45 -21.86 25.44
C LYS A 579 -13.28 -22.87 25.57
N LEU A 580 -12.89 -23.16 26.83
CA LEU A 580 -12.21 -24.36 27.38
C LEU A 580 -10.74 -24.54 26.93
N GLN A 581 -9.75 -24.65 27.82
CA GLN A 581 -9.68 -25.45 29.05
C GLN A 581 -8.63 -24.90 30.02
#